data_AF-A0A932C366-F1
#
_entry.id   AF-A0A932C366-F1
#
_cell.length_a   1.000
_cell.length_b   1.000
_cell.length_c   1.000
_cell.angle_alpha   90.00
_cell.angle_beta   90.00
_cell.angle_gamma   90.00
#
_symmetry.space_group_name_H-M   'P 1'
#
loop_
_entity.id
_entity.type
_entity.pdbx_description
1 polymer ?
#
loop_
_entity_poly.entity_id
_entity_poly.type
_entity_poly.pdbx_seq_one_letter_code
_entity_poly.pdbx_strand_id
1 'polypeptide(L)'
;MSEHPNQFALLGQRRFAPFFWTQFLGAANDNLLKFAFTVLVTYQLQVSWLPPALAGLVIGALFILPFLLFSATSGQLADKYDKALLTRLVKWLEIGIMAAAAAGFVFRSVPVLLACVFLMGLHSTLFGPVKYAYLPEHLGERELTGGNGMVEMGTFVAILLGNVAGGLLVSVQGEGARLAGWACLLLAVAGRATAQFVPASPVTQSALVINWNPVTETLRNLRLAGENVVVFRSLLGISWMWFFGAVFLAQFPSLAKDVLHGNEQVASLLLVVFSVGIGTGSLLCEVLSSHVEVGLVPLGAIGMSVFAIDLWLATAAVAGTTPAHELLGVREFVSRGASWRVMADLTMLSLSAGLFSVPMYALIQLRSQPTHRARIIAANNILNALFMIVSAVLAGGLLKAGFTVPEVFLFTGIMNAVVATYIFLLVPEYLLRFVAFVLTRLVYRFRIRGDDAIPLEGAAILVCNHVSFVDPVLLMAASPRPSFFMMDHRIFAMPVLGTLFRLAKAIPVAPRAEDPAMYERAFAEARRVLDAGDLLCIFPEGAITRDGALHEFKGGIMKVLATHPVPVVPMALENLWGSFFSRVERGVAMVKPFRRGWFSRVGLVVGAAVPAREVTPEGLQQRVAGLLGA
;
A
#
# COMPACT_ATOMS: atom_id res chain seq x y z
N MET A 1 -22.13 18.55 -3.58
CA MET A 1 -21.58 17.72 -2.48
C MET A 1 -22.14 16.32 -2.64
N SER A 2 -21.39 15.41 -3.27
CA SER A 2 -21.55 13.98 -2.99
C SER A 2 -20.56 13.69 -1.87
N GLU A 3 -21.05 13.53 -0.64
CA GLU A 3 -20.21 13.00 0.43
C GLU A 3 -19.68 11.65 -0.02
N HIS A 4 -18.36 11.55 -0.22
CA HIS A 4 -17.72 10.27 -0.43
C HIS A 4 -18.01 9.42 0.81
N PRO A 5 -18.68 8.26 0.66
CA PRO A 5 -18.98 7.42 1.80
C PRO A 5 -17.65 6.93 2.39
N ASN A 6 -17.43 7.25 3.66
CA ASN A 6 -16.34 6.73 4.50
C ASN A 6 -16.12 5.22 4.26
N GLN A 7 -14.88 4.71 4.18
CA GLN A 7 -14.55 3.27 4.07
C GLN A 7 -15.44 2.36 4.91
N PHE A 8 -15.78 2.76 6.13
CA PHE A 8 -16.61 1.95 7.02
C PHE A 8 -18.02 1.72 6.46
N ALA A 9 -18.52 2.60 5.58
CA ALA A 9 -19.76 2.40 4.85
C ALA A 9 -19.71 1.16 3.94
N LEU A 10 -18.53 0.74 3.46
CA LEU A 10 -18.37 -0.50 2.70
C LEU A 10 -18.79 -1.73 3.51
N LEU A 11 -18.64 -1.70 4.85
CA LEU A 11 -19.10 -2.78 5.74
C LEU A 11 -20.64 -2.91 5.80
N GLY A 12 -21.39 -1.89 5.36
CA GLY A 12 -22.84 -1.97 5.21
C GLY A 12 -23.28 -2.46 3.82
N GLN A 13 -22.37 -2.53 2.84
CA GLN A 13 -22.72 -2.79 1.46
C GLN A 13 -22.65 -4.28 1.12
N ARG A 14 -23.68 -4.80 0.45
CA ARG A 14 -23.77 -6.21 0.02
C ARG A 14 -22.61 -6.66 -0.87
N ARG A 15 -22.01 -5.73 -1.63
CA ARG A 15 -20.85 -6.00 -2.51
C ARG A 15 -19.52 -6.16 -1.77
N PHE A 16 -19.41 -5.76 -0.49
CA PHE A 16 -18.14 -5.79 0.24
C PHE A 16 -18.24 -6.51 1.59
N ALA A 17 -19.31 -6.30 2.37
CA ALA A 17 -19.41 -6.83 3.73
C ALA A 17 -19.31 -8.37 3.82
N PRO A 18 -20.02 -9.17 3.00
CA PRO A 18 -19.89 -10.63 3.04
C PRO A 18 -18.46 -11.10 2.76
N PHE A 19 -17.81 -10.47 1.78
CA PHE A 19 -16.44 -10.73 1.41
C PHE A 19 -15.47 -10.38 2.55
N PHE A 20 -15.63 -9.21 3.16
CA PHE A 20 -14.83 -8.77 4.31
C PHE A 20 -14.92 -9.74 5.49
N TRP A 21 -16.14 -10.17 5.87
CA TRP A 21 -16.30 -11.10 6.98
C TRP A 21 -15.81 -12.52 6.64
N THR A 22 -15.96 -12.94 5.39
CA THR A 22 -15.42 -14.23 4.92
C THR A 22 -13.91 -14.29 5.06
N GLN A 23 -13.21 -13.23 4.63
CA GLN A 23 -11.75 -13.15 4.73
C GLN A 23 -11.30 -12.97 6.19
N PHE A 24 -11.99 -12.13 6.97
CA PHE A 24 -11.68 -11.87 8.38
C PHE A 24 -11.77 -13.15 9.21
N LEU A 25 -12.86 -13.91 9.07
CA LEU A 25 -13.05 -15.17 9.80
C LEU A 25 -12.03 -16.23 9.38
N GLY A 26 -11.66 -16.28 8.09
CA GLY A 26 -10.60 -17.18 7.61
C GLY A 26 -9.23 -16.84 8.20
N ALA A 27 -8.88 -15.55 8.23
CA ALA A 27 -7.63 -15.03 8.81
C ALA A 27 -7.61 -15.07 10.36
N ALA A 28 -8.76 -15.17 11.02
CA ALA A 28 -8.81 -15.42 12.45
C ALA A 28 -8.57 -16.90 12.74
N ASN A 29 -9.17 -17.76 11.92
CA ASN A 29 -9.15 -19.21 12.14
C ASN A 29 -7.79 -19.85 11.85
N ASP A 30 -7.10 -19.44 10.78
CA ASP A 30 -5.75 -19.93 10.49
C ASP A 30 -4.76 -19.58 11.61
N ASN A 31 -4.84 -18.37 12.17
CA ASN A 31 -4.00 -17.92 13.28
C ASN A 31 -4.39 -18.57 14.60
N LEU A 32 -5.70 -18.78 14.85
CA LEU A 32 -6.16 -19.58 15.98
C LEU A 32 -5.57 -20.98 15.94
N LEU A 33 -5.69 -21.70 14.82
CA LEU A 33 -5.14 -23.05 14.65
C LEU A 33 -3.63 -23.07 14.88
N LYS A 34 -2.88 -22.22 14.16
CA LYS A 34 -1.41 -22.18 14.23
C LYS A 34 -0.93 -21.90 15.64
N PHE A 35 -1.51 -20.89 16.28
CA PHE A 35 -1.04 -20.44 17.59
C PHE A 35 -1.46 -21.41 18.69
N ALA A 36 -2.71 -21.90 18.68
CA ALA A 36 -3.16 -22.95 19.59
C ALA A 36 -2.28 -24.19 19.49
N PHE A 37 -1.97 -24.63 18.26
CA PHE A 37 -1.10 -25.79 18.05
C PHE A 37 0.33 -25.53 18.53
N THR A 38 0.88 -24.34 18.27
CA THR A 38 2.21 -23.95 18.75
C THR A 38 2.28 -24.00 20.28
N VAL A 39 1.31 -23.40 20.98
CA VAL A 39 1.23 -23.43 22.45
C VAL A 39 1.09 -24.87 22.96
N LEU A 40 0.26 -25.67 22.32
CA LEU A 40 0.04 -27.06 22.71
C LEU A 40 1.33 -27.89 22.66
N VAL A 41 2.07 -27.84 21.56
CA VAL A 41 3.33 -28.59 21.40
C VAL A 41 4.43 -28.04 22.30
N THR A 42 4.50 -26.72 22.48
CA THR A 42 5.53 -26.11 23.31
C THR A 42 5.37 -26.45 24.79
N TYR A 43 4.13 -26.45 25.30
CA TYR A 43 3.90 -26.50 26.75
C TYR A 43 3.23 -27.79 27.25
N GLN A 44 2.46 -28.50 26.43
CA GLN A 44 1.64 -29.64 26.90
C GLN A 44 2.00 -30.97 26.21
N LEU A 45 2.52 -30.91 24.99
CA LEU A 45 2.82 -32.07 24.14
C LEU A 45 4.27 -32.02 23.67
N GLN A 46 5.19 -32.47 24.52
CA GLN A 46 6.59 -32.59 24.13
C GLN A 46 6.78 -33.76 23.17
N VAL A 47 7.33 -33.47 21.99
CA VAL A 47 7.59 -34.48 20.95
C VAL A 47 9.09 -34.54 20.67
N SER A 48 9.66 -35.74 20.71
CA SER A 48 11.12 -35.95 20.63
C SER A 48 11.77 -35.40 19.35
N TRP A 49 11.06 -35.45 18.22
CA TRP A 49 11.57 -34.97 16.93
C TRP A 49 11.25 -33.49 16.64
N LEU A 50 10.40 -32.84 17.44
CA LEU A 50 10.04 -31.43 17.28
C LEU A 50 10.33 -30.66 18.58
N PRO A 51 11.54 -30.12 18.73
CA PRO A 51 11.89 -29.32 19.89
C PRO A 51 10.96 -28.10 20.05
N PRO A 52 10.54 -27.74 21.29
CA PRO A 52 9.67 -26.60 21.54
C PRO A 52 10.18 -25.28 20.92
N ALA A 53 11.49 -25.05 20.96
CA ALA A 53 12.11 -23.86 20.38
C ALA A 53 11.96 -23.74 18.86
N LEU A 54 11.73 -24.86 18.16
CA LEU A 54 11.56 -24.91 16.70
C LEU A 54 10.09 -25.01 16.29
N ALA A 55 9.17 -25.29 17.22
CA ALA A 55 7.76 -25.58 16.91
C ALA A 55 7.09 -24.44 16.12
N GLY A 56 7.19 -23.20 16.61
CA GLY A 56 6.60 -22.04 15.92
C GLY A 56 7.18 -21.81 14.52
N LEU A 57 8.49 -22.00 14.36
CA LEU A 57 9.18 -21.85 13.07
C LEU A 57 8.75 -22.91 12.06
N VAL A 58 8.68 -24.17 12.48
CA VAL A 58 8.24 -25.29 11.62
C VAL A 58 6.77 -25.13 11.22
N ILE A 59 5.90 -24.80 12.18
CA ILE A 59 4.46 -24.58 11.92
C ILE A 59 4.27 -23.41 10.96
N GLY A 60 4.97 -22.30 11.17
CA GLY A 60 4.94 -21.13 10.28
C GLY A 60 5.45 -21.45 8.87
N ALA A 61 6.60 -22.12 8.75
CA ALA A 61 7.16 -22.51 7.46
C ALA A 61 6.24 -23.47 6.69
N LEU A 62 5.64 -24.44 7.39
CA LEU A 62 4.71 -25.39 6.80
C LEU A 62 3.43 -24.71 6.29
N PHE A 63 2.96 -23.67 6.97
CA PHE A 63 1.83 -22.84 6.52
C PHE A 63 2.16 -22.00 5.28
N ILE A 64 3.40 -21.50 5.16
CA ILE A 64 3.83 -20.66 4.03
C ILE A 64 4.15 -21.51 2.78
N LEU A 65 4.62 -22.74 2.95
CA LEU A 65 5.06 -23.62 1.87
C LEU A 65 4.05 -23.75 0.70
N PRO A 66 2.74 -23.93 0.93
CA PRO A 66 1.75 -23.98 -0.15
C PRO A 66 1.72 -22.73 -1.04
N PHE A 67 2.02 -21.54 -0.51
CA PHE A 67 2.04 -20.30 -1.30
C PHE A 67 3.11 -20.36 -2.40
N LEU A 68 4.26 -20.98 -2.14
CA LEU A 68 5.30 -21.19 -3.16
C LEU A 68 4.89 -22.24 -4.19
N LEU A 69 4.22 -23.31 -3.74
CA LEU A 69 3.96 -24.47 -4.58
C LEU A 69 2.71 -24.32 -5.46
N PHE A 70 1.67 -23.66 -4.96
CA PHE A 70 0.34 -23.72 -5.57
C PHE A 70 -0.25 -22.36 -5.95
N SER A 71 0.40 -21.24 -5.59
CA SER A 71 -0.14 -19.90 -5.88
C SER A 71 -0.28 -19.66 -7.38
N ALA A 72 0.69 -20.09 -8.20
CA ALA A 72 0.62 -19.94 -9.66
C ALA A 72 -0.62 -20.62 -10.27
N THR A 73 -0.93 -21.85 -9.82
CA THR A 73 -2.13 -22.59 -10.23
C THR A 73 -3.40 -21.95 -9.68
N SER A 74 -3.37 -21.47 -8.43
CA SER A 74 -4.47 -20.72 -7.81
C SER A 74 -4.87 -19.48 -8.62
N GLY A 75 -3.89 -18.73 -9.13
CA GLY A 75 -4.14 -17.58 -10.01
C GLY A 75 -4.90 -17.96 -11.29
N GLN A 76 -4.51 -19.08 -11.93
CA GLN A 76 -5.22 -19.59 -13.11
C GLN A 76 -6.66 -20.01 -12.78
N LEU A 77 -6.87 -20.68 -11.64
CA LEU A 77 -8.21 -21.06 -11.19
C LEU A 77 -9.09 -19.82 -10.96
N ALA A 78 -8.54 -18.78 -10.34
CA ALA A 78 -9.23 -17.53 -10.06
C ALA A 78 -9.59 -16.73 -11.33
N ASP A 79 -8.76 -16.76 -12.37
CA ASP A 79 -9.09 -16.15 -13.67
C ASP A 79 -10.14 -16.99 -14.45
N LYS A 80 -10.13 -18.32 -14.29
CA LYS A 80 -11.00 -19.26 -15.03
C LYS A 80 -12.42 -19.40 -14.48
N TYR A 81 -12.58 -19.37 -13.16
CA TYR A 81 -13.87 -19.62 -12.49
C TYR A 81 -14.42 -18.37 -11.81
N ASP A 82 -15.72 -18.39 -11.51
CA ASP A 82 -16.37 -17.36 -10.69
C ASP A 82 -15.74 -17.31 -9.29
N LYS A 83 -15.35 -16.12 -8.86
CA LYS A 83 -14.72 -15.83 -7.57
C LYS A 83 -15.66 -16.19 -6.41
N ALA A 84 -16.97 -16.04 -6.56
CA ALA A 84 -17.93 -16.42 -5.52
C ALA A 84 -18.04 -17.94 -5.37
N LEU A 85 -17.97 -18.69 -6.47
CA LEU A 85 -17.94 -20.14 -6.44
C LEU A 85 -16.65 -20.64 -5.78
N LEU A 86 -15.50 -20.10 -6.17
CA LEU A 86 -14.22 -20.44 -5.55
C LEU A 86 -14.19 -20.10 -4.06
N THR A 87 -14.71 -18.93 -3.67
CA THR A 87 -14.82 -18.54 -2.26
C THR A 87 -15.64 -19.57 -1.46
N ARG A 88 -16.78 -20.00 -1.98
CA ARG A 88 -17.63 -21.01 -1.33
C ARG A 88 -16.96 -22.38 -1.25
N LEU A 89 -16.26 -22.81 -2.32
CA LEU A 89 -15.51 -24.06 -2.36
C LEU A 89 -14.40 -24.07 -1.31
N VAL A 90 -13.61 -23.01 -1.27
CA VAL A 90 -12.49 -22.86 -0.33
C VAL A 90 -12.99 -22.86 1.11
N LYS A 91 -14.13 -22.21 1.42
CA LYS A 91 -14.71 -22.29 2.76
C LYS A 91 -15.32 -23.65 3.13
N TRP A 92 -15.77 -24.44 2.16
CA TRP A 92 -16.12 -25.84 2.42
C TRP A 92 -14.90 -26.68 2.77
N LEU A 93 -13.79 -26.47 2.05
CA LEU A 93 -12.50 -27.07 2.37
C LEU A 93 -12.05 -26.69 3.79
N GLU A 94 -12.22 -25.43 4.21
CA GLU A 94 -11.90 -24.97 5.57
C GLU A 94 -12.62 -25.79 6.65
N ILE A 95 -13.93 -26.04 6.48
CA ILE A 95 -14.70 -26.85 7.44
C ILE A 95 -14.11 -28.26 7.56
N GLY A 96 -13.78 -28.89 6.42
CA GLY A 96 -13.16 -30.21 6.41
C GLY A 96 -11.81 -30.24 7.14
N ILE A 97 -10.95 -29.23 6.87
CA ILE A 97 -9.66 -29.10 7.54
C ILE A 97 -9.84 -28.87 9.04
N MET A 98 -10.79 -28.02 9.45
CA MET A 98 -11.02 -27.71 10.85
C MET A 98 -11.68 -28.86 11.62
N ALA A 99 -12.50 -29.69 10.96
CA ALA A 99 -13.00 -30.93 11.55
C ALA A 99 -11.85 -31.92 11.80
N ALA A 100 -10.92 -32.05 10.84
CA ALA A 100 -9.72 -32.86 11.02
C ALA A 100 -8.78 -32.28 12.10
N ALA A 101 -8.64 -30.95 12.17
CA ALA A 101 -7.86 -30.28 13.21
C ALA A 101 -8.48 -30.48 14.60
N ALA A 102 -9.80 -30.38 14.73
CA ALA A 102 -10.52 -30.65 15.97
C ALA A 102 -10.29 -32.10 16.43
N ALA A 103 -10.35 -33.08 15.53
CA ALA A 103 -9.96 -34.46 15.83
C ALA A 103 -8.48 -34.54 16.25
N GLY A 104 -7.58 -33.87 15.53
CA GLY A 104 -6.16 -33.78 15.85
C GLY A 104 -5.89 -33.23 17.26
N PHE A 105 -6.63 -32.22 17.70
CA PHE A 105 -6.56 -31.67 19.04
C PHE A 105 -7.10 -32.61 20.11
N VAL A 106 -8.25 -33.26 19.85
CA VAL A 106 -8.87 -34.23 20.76
C VAL A 106 -7.95 -35.44 20.98
N PHE A 107 -7.39 -35.98 19.89
CA PHE A 107 -6.48 -37.12 19.93
C PHE A 107 -5.03 -36.74 20.19
N ARG A 108 -4.71 -35.45 20.34
CA ARG A 108 -3.36 -34.95 20.58
C ARG A 108 -2.34 -35.42 19.51
N SER A 109 -2.79 -35.54 18.26
CA SER A 109 -1.97 -36.04 17.15
C SER A 109 -1.25 -34.91 16.42
N VAL A 110 0.04 -34.74 16.72
CA VAL A 110 0.91 -33.72 16.11
C VAL A 110 1.02 -33.88 14.58
N PRO A 111 1.17 -35.08 14.00
CA PRO A 111 1.19 -35.24 12.54
C PRO A 111 -0.09 -34.77 11.85
N VAL A 112 -1.26 -35.05 12.45
CA VAL A 112 -2.57 -34.60 11.91
C VAL A 112 -2.67 -33.09 11.97
N LEU A 113 -2.26 -32.47 13.08
CA LEU A 113 -2.28 -31.01 13.22
C LEU A 113 -1.30 -30.32 12.25
N LEU A 114 -0.11 -30.88 12.01
CA LEU A 114 0.79 -30.38 10.96
C LEU A 114 0.19 -30.51 9.56
N ALA A 115 -0.44 -31.65 9.24
CA ALA A 115 -1.14 -31.81 7.97
C ALA A 115 -2.25 -30.76 7.82
N CYS A 116 -3.00 -30.47 8.89
CA CYS A 116 -4.03 -29.43 8.88
C CYS A 116 -3.44 -28.02 8.70
N VAL A 117 -2.28 -27.72 9.29
CA VAL A 117 -1.58 -26.44 9.08
C VAL A 117 -1.16 -26.28 7.62
N PHE A 118 -0.60 -27.33 7.00
CA PHE A 118 -0.27 -27.31 5.57
C PHE A 118 -1.51 -27.12 4.70
N LEU A 119 -2.59 -27.86 4.98
CA LEU A 119 -3.85 -27.74 4.25
C LEU A 119 -4.49 -26.36 4.42
N MET A 120 -4.36 -25.73 5.59
CA MET A 120 -4.77 -24.35 5.80
C MET A 120 -3.92 -23.35 5.01
N GLY A 121 -2.62 -23.60 4.89
CA GLY A 121 -1.77 -22.83 3.98
C GLY A 121 -2.23 -22.94 2.52
N LEU A 122 -2.60 -24.16 2.09
CA LEU A 122 -3.16 -24.41 0.75
C LEU A 122 -4.51 -23.69 0.56
N HIS A 123 -5.40 -23.76 1.54
CA HIS A 123 -6.65 -23.01 1.57
C HIS A 123 -6.40 -21.50 1.36
N SER A 124 -5.50 -20.90 2.13
CA SER A 124 -5.18 -19.47 2.02
C SER A 124 -4.50 -19.12 0.68
N THR A 125 -3.72 -20.05 0.13
CA THR A 125 -3.14 -19.93 -1.22
C THR A 125 -4.20 -19.92 -2.32
N LEU A 126 -5.24 -20.74 -2.19
CA LEU A 126 -6.39 -20.76 -3.10
C LEU A 126 -7.22 -19.48 -3.00
N PHE A 127 -7.37 -18.94 -1.78
CA PHE A 127 -8.17 -17.75 -1.55
C PHE A 127 -7.45 -16.44 -1.91
N GLY A 128 -6.12 -16.37 -1.80
CA GLY A 128 -5.35 -15.14 -2.00
C GLY A 128 -5.61 -14.41 -3.33
N PRO A 129 -5.47 -15.08 -4.50
CA PRO A 129 -5.77 -14.49 -5.80
C PRO A 129 -7.23 -14.06 -5.95
N VAL A 130 -8.17 -14.85 -5.43
CA VAL A 130 -9.60 -14.52 -5.42
C VAL A 130 -9.84 -13.22 -4.63
N LYS A 131 -9.21 -13.09 -3.45
CA LYS A 131 -9.37 -11.95 -2.55
C LYS A 131 -9.04 -10.62 -3.21
N TYR A 132 -7.85 -10.51 -3.80
CA TYR A 132 -7.37 -9.24 -4.35
C TYR A 132 -7.82 -8.99 -5.79
N ALA A 133 -8.26 -10.02 -6.53
CA ALA A 133 -8.92 -9.83 -7.82
C ALA A 133 -10.37 -9.36 -7.68
N TYR A 134 -11.06 -9.78 -6.62
CA TYR A 134 -12.46 -9.42 -6.35
C TYR A 134 -12.66 -7.92 -6.10
N LEU A 135 -11.76 -7.27 -5.34
CA LEU A 135 -11.86 -5.85 -4.96
C LEU A 135 -12.08 -4.92 -6.18
N PRO A 136 -11.20 -4.90 -7.20
CA PRO A 136 -11.37 -4.05 -8.39
C PRO A 136 -12.47 -4.48 -9.35
N GLU A 137 -13.15 -5.60 -9.12
CA GLU A 137 -14.36 -5.97 -9.87
C GLU A 137 -15.63 -5.40 -9.23
N HIS A 138 -15.59 -5.03 -7.94
CA HIS A 138 -16.76 -4.62 -7.16
C HIS A 138 -16.67 -3.21 -6.57
N LEU A 139 -15.47 -2.66 -6.46
CA LEU A 139 -15.20 -1.33 -5.93
C LEU A 139 -14.81 -0.37 -7.07
N GLY A 140 -15.27 0.87 -6.99
CA GLY A 140 -14.80 1.92 -7.88
C GLY A 140 -13.34 2.27 -7.60
N GLU A 141 -12.65 2.90 -8.54
CA GLU A 141 -11.22 3.22 -8.41
C GLU A 141 -10.89 4.07 -7.17
N ARG A 142 -11.77 5.01 -6.83
CA ARG A 142 -11.68 5.85 -5.62
C ARG A 142 -11.92 5.07 -4.32
N GLU A 143 -12.64 3.96 -4.40
CA GLU A 143 -12.94 3.08 -3.25
C GLU A 143 -11.85 2.02 -3.04
N LEU A 144 -10.91 1.84 -3.98
CA LEU A 144 -9.91 0.76 -3.90
C LEU A 144 -8.92 0.95 -2.77
N THR A 145 -8.43 2.17 -2.52
CA THR A 145 -7.53 2.44 -1.40
C THR A 145 -8.23 2.07 -0.07
N GLY A 146 -9.47 2.53 0.10
CA GLY A 146 -10.31 2.22 1.26
C GLY A 146 -10.61 0.74 1.44
N GLY A 147 -11.03 0.07 0.36
CA GLY A 147 -11.30 -1.37 0.36
C GLY A 147 -10.08 -2.20 0.72
N ASN A 148 -8.90 -1.86 0.17
CA ASN A 148 -7.65 -2.52 0.56
C ASN A 148 -7.27 -2.21 2.01
N GLY A 149 -7.40 -0.94 2.45
CA GLY A 149 -7.14 -0.54 3.83
C GLY A 149 -8.00 -1.30 4.83
N MET A 150 -9.30 -1.46 4.54
CA MET A 150 -10.22 -2.26 5.34
C MET A 150 -9.83 -3.74 5.37
N VAL A 151 -9.55 -4.35 4.21
CA VAL A 151 -9.13 -5.77 4.15
C VAL A 151 -7.84 -6.01 4.93
N GLU A 152 -6.86 -5.10 4.81
CA GLU A 152 -5.57 -5.21 5.49
C GLU A 152 -5.72 -5.03 7.01
N MET A 153 -6.40 -3.97 7.45
CA MET A 153 -6.75 -3.77 8.87
C MET A 153 -7.51 -4.97 9.42
N GLY A 154 -8.52 -5.47 8.71
CA GLY A 154 -9.28 -6.65 9.11
C GLY A 154 -8.41 -7.90 9.23
N THR A 155 -7.45 -8.07 8.33
CA THR A 155 -6.49 -9.20 8.40
C THR A 155 -5.62 -9.12 9.66
N PHE A 156 -5.07 -7.96 10.00
CA PHE A 156 -4.23 -7.81 11.20
C PHE A 156 -5.02 -7.92 12.51
N VAL A 157 -6.25 -7.38 12.55
CA VAL A 157 -7.15 -7.57 13.69
C VAL A 157 -7.52 -9.05 13.84
N ALA A 158 -7.79 -9.75 12.73
CA ALA A 158 -8.09 -11.17 12.75
C ALA A 158 -6.89 -12.02 13.22
N ILE A 159 -5.68 -11.73 12.75
CA ILE A 159 -4.43 -12.36 13.22
C ILE A 159 -4.30 -12.20 14.74
N LEU A 160 -4.50 -10.98 15.24
CA LEU A 160 -4.39 -10.69 16.67
C LEU A 160 -5.42 -11.47 17.48
N LEU A 161 -6.69 -11.39 17.12
CA LEU A 161 -7.77 -12.07 17.83
C LEU A 161 -7.63 -13.59 17.76
N GLY A 162 -7.21 -14.12 16.62
CA GLY A 162 -6.92 -15.55 16.43
C GLY A 162 -5.81 -16.03 17.36
N ASN A 163 -4.68 -15.33 17.41
CA ASN A 163 -3.57 -15.67 18.28
C ASN A 163 -3.96 -15.60 19.77
N VAL A 164 -4.64 -14.52 20.19
CA VAL A 164 -5.10 -14.36 21.57
C VAL A 164 -6.09 -15.48 21.95
N ALA A 165 -7.08 -15.75 21.11
CA ALA A 165 -8.04 -16.82 21.34
C ALA A 165 -7.35 -18.19 21.40
N GLY A 166 -6.44 -18.49 20.47
CA GLY A 166 -5.71 -19.75 20.42
C GLY A 166 -4.88 -20.00 21.68
N GLY A 167 -4.20 -18.98 22.19
CA GLY A 167 -3.42 -19.07 23.43
C GLY A 167 -4.29 -19.28 24.67
N LEU A 168 -5.33 -18.46 24.81
CA LEU A 168 -6.24 -18.52 25.96
C LEU A 168 -7.00 -19.85 26.01
N LEU A 169 -7.53 -20.32 24.88
CA LEU A 169 -8.29 -21.57 24.84
C LEU A 169 -7.42 -22.76 25.23
N VAL A 170 -6.20 -22.87 24.70
CA VAL A 170 -5.29 -23.98 25.03
C VAL A 170 -4.82 -23.95 26.49
N SER A 171 -4.75 -22.77 27.11
CA SER A 171 -4.39 -22.64 28.52
C SER A 171 -5.47 -23.13 29.52
N VAL A 172 -6.69 -23.39 29.06
CA VAL A 172 -7.75 -23.93 29.92
C VAL A 172 -7.41 -25.36 30.36
N GLN A 173 -7.33 -25.57 31.67
CA GLN A 173 -6.95 -26.86 32.25
C GLN A 173 -7.95 -27.97 31.87
N GLY A 174 -7.43 -29.14 31.48
CA GLY A 174 -8.21 -30.34 31.16
C GLY A 174 -8.89 -30.34 29.78
N GLU A 175 -9.42 -29.21 29.32
CA GLU A 175 -10.27 -29.13 28.11
C GLU A 175 -9.67 -28.27 26.97
N GLY A 176 -8.57 -27.56 27.20
CA GLY A 176 -8.12 -26.47 26.33
C GLY A 176 -7.89 -26.83 24.86
N ALA A 177 -7.27 -27.98 24.59
CA ALA A 177 -7.09 -28.46 23.21
C ALA A 177 -8.44 -28.72 22.50
N ARG A 178 -9.42 -29.28 23.21
CA ARG A 178 -10.75 -29.55 22.66
C ARG A 178 -11.49 -28.26 22.35
N LEU A 179 -11.43 -27.28 23.26
CA LEU A 179 -12.04 -25.96 23.06
C LEU A 179 -11.44 -25.23 21.86
N ALA A 180 -10.12 -25.29 21.68
CA ALA A 180 -9.46 -24.73 20.50
C ALA A 180 -9.96 -25.38 19.20
N GLY A 181 -10.08 -26.72 19.17
CA GLY A 181 -10.63 -27.45 18.03
C GLY A 181 -12.07 -27.05 17.68
N TRP A 182 -12.95 -26.94 18.69
CA TRP A 182 -14.33 -26.49 18.48
C TRP A 182 -14.43 -25.05 18.02
N ALA A 183 -13.62 -24.14 18.60
CA ALA A 183 -13.58 -22.75 18.17
C ALA A 183 -13.15 -22.63 16.69
N CYS A 184 -12.14 -23.40 16.29
CA CYS A 184 -11.70 -23.51 14.90
C CYS A 184 -12.84 -23.91 13.94
N LEU A 185 -13.61 -24.94 14.33
CA LEU A 185 -14.73 -25.43 13.52
C LEU A 185 -15.88 -24.42 13.45
N LEU A 186 -16.22 -23.77 14.58
CA LEU A 186 -17.26 -22.74 14.64
C LEU A 186 -16.91 -21.54 13.74
N LEU A 187 -15.66 -21.07 13.78
CA LEU A 187 -15.20 -20.00 12.90
C LEU A 187 -15.27 -20.38 11.42
N ALA A 188 -14.91 -21.63 11.06
CA ALA A 188 -15.04 -22.12 9.69
C ALA A 188 -16.50 -22.14 9.21
N VAL A 189 -17.42 -22.62 10.05
CA VAL A 189 -18.86 -22.64 9.74
C VAL A 189 -19.40 -21.22 9.58
N ALA A 190 -19.06 -20.30 10.49
CA ALA A 190 -19.43 -18.91 10.38
C ALA A 190 -18.88 -18.26 9.11
N GLY A 191 -17.62 -18.52 8.77
CA GLY A 191 -16.98 -18.04 7.55
C GLY A 191 -17.62 -18.60 6.29
N ARG A 192 -18.09 -19.86 6.31
CA ARG A 192 -18.84 -20.44 5.20
C ARG A 192 -20.24 -19.83 5.08
N ALA A 193 -20.89 -19.51 6.20
CA ALA A 193 -22.19 -18.85 6.20
C ALA A 193 -22.10 -17.44 5.57
N THR A 194 -21.09 -16.65 5.92
CA THR A 194 -20.88 -15.32 5.30
C THR A 194 -20.51 -15.41 3.82
N ALA A 195 -19.74 -16.44 3.42
CA ALA A 195 -19.36 -16.69 2.03
C ALA A 195 -20.55 -16.91 1.09
N GLN A 196 -21.72 -17.33 1.59
CA GLN A 196 -22.89 -17.55 0.74
C GLN A 196 -23.44 -16.26 0.13
N PHE A 197 -23.19 -15.13 0.79
CA PHE A 197 -23.69 -13.83 0.39
C PHE A 197 -22.68 -13.05 -0.46
N VAL A 198 -21.51 -13.63 -0.76
CA VAL A 198 -20.54 -13.03 -1.68
C VAL A 198 -21.15 -13.05 -3.10
N PRO A 199 -21.32 -11.89 -3.75
CA PRO A 199 -21.89 -11.79 -5.09
C PRO A 199 -20.97 -12.42 -6.13
N ALA A 200 -21.58 -12.90 -7.22
CA ALA A 200 -20.86 -13.50 -8.34
C ALA A 200 -20.01 -12.46 -9.08
N SER A 201 -18.81 -12.87 -9.49
CA SER A 201 -17.90 -12.10 -10.32
C SER A 201 -18.01 -12.51 -11.79
N PRO A 202 -17.80 -11.59 -12.74
CA PRO A 202 -17.64 -11.96 -14.14
C PRO A 202 -16.41 -12.88 -14.34
N VAL A 203 -16.58 -13.91 -15.15
CA VAL A 203 -15.47 -14.81 -15.52
C VAL A 203 -14.61 -14.12 -16.59
N THR A 204 -13.33 -13.90 -16.29
CA THR A 204 -12.43 -13.14 -17.16
C THR A 204 -11.79 -14.02 -18.25
N GLN A 205 -11.52 -15.31 -17.96
CA GLN A 205 -10.95 -16.25 -18.95
C GLN A 205 -11.53 -17.68 -18.85
N SER A 206 -12.78 -17.87 -19.27
CA SER A 206 -13.43 -19.21 -19.24
C SER A 206 -12.72 -20.27 -20.09
N ALA A 207 -12.07 -19.86 -21.18
CA ALA A 207 -11.35 -20.74 -22.12
C ALA A 207 -9.91 -21.07 -21.68
N LEU A 208 -9.43 -20.58 -20.54
CA LEU A 208 -8.07 -20.82 -20.08
C LEU A 208 -7.83 -22.31 -19.83
N VAL A 209 -6.76 -22.86 -20.43
CA VAL A 209 -6.26 -24.20 -20.14
C VAL A 209 -5.29 -24.11 -18.97
N ILE A 210 -5.55 -24.89 -17.91
CA ILE A 210 -4.75 -24.85 -16.68
C ILE A 210 -3.44 -25.60 -16.92
N ASN A 211 -2.34 -24.91 -16.70
CA ASN A 211 -1.02 -25.51 -16.58
C ASN A 211 -0.82 -26.00 -15.14
N TRP A 212 -0.69 -27.32 -14.97
CA TRP A 212 -0.50 -27.95 -13.67
C TRP A 212 0.95 -27.97 -13.19
N ASN A 213 1.91 -27.56 -14.03
CA ASN A 213 3.32 -27.51 -13.63
C ASN A 213 3.62 -26.17 -12.92
N PRO A 214 3.82 -26.20 -11.58
CA PRO A 214 3.92 -24.98 -10.79
C PRO A 214 5.17 -24.16 -11.11
N VAL A 215 6.27 -24.79 -11.52
CA VAL A 215 7.53 -24.11 -11.84
C VAL A 215 7.36 -23.31 -13.14
N THR A 216 6.89 -23.97 -14.19
CA THR A 216 6.69 -23.31 -15.49
C THR A 216 5.66 -22.18 -15.41
N GLU A 217 4.58 -22.38 -14.65
CA GLU A 217 3.57 -21.34 -14.49
C GLU A 217 4.04 -20.18 -13.61
N THR A 218 4.82 -20.46 -12.56
CA THR A 218 5.42 -19.40 -11.74
C THR A 218 6.28 -18.48 -12.59
N LEU A 219 7.16 -19.05 -13.43
CA LEU A 219 7.99 -18.28 -14.35
C LEU A 219 7.15 -17.48 -15.35
N ARG A 220 6.07 -18.07 -15.86
CA ARG A 220 5.13 -17.38 -16.77
C ARG A 220 4.44 -16.19 -16.09
N ASN A 221 3.93 -16.38 -14.88
CA ASN A 221 3.25 -15.33 -14.11
C ASN A 221 4.21 -14.19 -13.72
N LEU A 222 5.45 -14.51 -13.35
CA LEU A 222 6.48 -13.49 -13.10
C LEU A 222 6.85 -12.73 -14.36
N ARG A 223 6.93 -13.42 -15.52
CA ARG A 223 7.17 -12.77 -16.82
C ARG A 223 6.02 -11.84 -17.19
N LEU A 224 4.76 -12.26 -17.00
CA LEU A 224 3.57 -11.43 -17.20
C LEU A 224 3.60 -10.19 -16.30
N ALA A 225 3.91 -10.34 -15.01
CA ALA A 225 4.05 -9.21 -14.10
C ALA A 225 5.17 -8.24 -14.56
N GLY A 226 6.23 -8.77 -15.16
CA GLY A 226 7.34 -8.00 -15.73
C GLY A 226 7.02 -7.20 -17.00
N GLU A 227 5.89 -7.45 -17.67
CA GLU A 227 5.45 -6.67 -18.84
C GLU A 227 5.10 -5.23 -18.46
N ASN A 228 4.60 -5.02 -17.24
CA ASN A 228 4.36 -3.70 -16.68
C ASN A 228 5.33 -3.42 -15.53
N VAL A 229 6.30 -2.53 -15.80
CA VAL A 229 7.36 -2.20 -14.83
C VAL A 229 6.81 -1.63 -13.52
N VAL A 230 5.67 -0.92 -13.56
CA VAL A 230 5.04 -0.34 -12.36
C VAL A 230 4.46 -1.47 -11.51
N VAL A 231 3.75 -2.41 -12.13
CA VAL A 231 3.23 -3.61 -11.46
C VAL A 231 4.37 -4.39 -10.82
N PHE A 232 5.39 -4.78 -11.59
CA PHE A 232 6.51 -5.57 -11.07
C PHE A 232 7.22 -4.91 -9.88
N ARG A 233 7.46 -3.59 -9.93
CA ARG A 233 8.07 -2.83 -8.83
C ARG A 233 7.15 -2.78 -7.61
N SER A 234 5.83 -2.70 -7.79
CA SER A 234 4.88 -2.80 -6.70
C SER A 234 4.89 -4.18 -6.03
N LEU A 235 5.00 -5.26 -6.80
CA LEU A 235 5.15 -6.62 -6.26
C LEU A 235 6.39 -6.73 -5.36
N LEU A 236 7.53 -6.22 -5.85
CA LEU A 236 8.78 -6.19 -5.07
C LEU A 236 8.64 -5.36 -3.80
N GLY A 237 7.98 -4.20 -3.87
CA GLY A 237 7.73 -3.36 -2.69
C GLY A 237 6.88 -4.09 -1.65
N ILE A 238 5.77 -4.71 -2.04
CA ILE A 238 4.93 -5.49 -1.11
C ILE A 238 5.72 -6.65 -0.51
N SER A 239 6.51 -7.37 -1.33
CA SER A 239 7.36 -8.48 -0.87
C SER A 239 8.40 -7.99 0.13
N TRP A 240 8.95 -6.80 -0.08
CA TRP A 240 9.86 -6.14 0.86
C TRP A 240 9.19 -5.80 2.20
N MET A 241 7.94 -5.34 2.19
CA MET A 241 7.18 -5.14 3.42
C MET A 241 7.00 -6.46 4.19
N TRP A 242 6.68 -7.56 3.51
CA TRP A 242 6.58 -8.88 4.15
C TRP A 242 7.92 -9.39 4.68
N PHE A 243 9.02 -9.18 3.94
CA PHE A 243 10.37 -9.42 4.45
C PHE A 243 10.57 -8.68 5.78
N PHE A 244 10.32 -7.38 5.77
CA PHE A 244 10.53 -6.50 6.92
C PHE A 244 9.66 -6.97 8.10
N GLY A 245 8.34 -7.07 7.91
CA GLY A 245 7.41 -7.52 8.94
C GLY A 245 7.76 -8.89 9.52
N ALA A 246 8.17 -9.85 8.68
CA ALA A 246 8.57 -11.18 9.14
C ALA A 246 9.80 -11.16 10.05
N VAL A 247 10.78 -10.27 9.82
CA VAL A 247 11.91 -10.09 10.76
C VAL A 247 11.41 -9.66 12.13
N PHE A 248 10.57 -8.63 12.20
CA PHE A 248 10.08 -8.11 13.49
C PHE A 248 9.20 -9.14 14.23
N LEU A 249 8.20 -9.69 13.53
CA LEU A 249 7.26 -10.67 14.08
C LEU A 249 7.97 -11.92 14.64
N ALA A 250 8.98 -12.43 13.93
CA ALA A 250 9.74 -13.61 14.36
C ALA A 250 10.56 -13.37 15.63
N GLN A 251 10.92 -12.11 15.92
CA GLN A 251 11.82 -11.75 17.01
C GLN A 251 11.12 -11.14 18.22
N PHE A 252 9.81 -10.88 18.19
CA PHE A 252 9.10 -10.33 19.36
C PHE A 252 9.20 -11.17 20.64
N PRO A 253 9.14 -12.52 20.60
CA PRO A 253 9.34 -13.32 21.81
C PRO A 253 10.74 -13.12 22.41
N SER A 254 11.79 -13.12 21.57
CA SER A 254 13.17 -12.89 22.00
C SER A 254 13.41 -11.45 22.43
N LEU A 255 12.82 -10.46 21.75
CA LEU A 255 12.88 -9.05 22.17
C LEU A 255 12.26 -8.87 23.57
N ALA A 256 11.07 -9.45 23.79
CA ALA A 256 10.40 -9.36 25.09
C ALA A 256 11.26 -9.98 26.19
N LYS A 257 11.73 -11.21 25.98
CA LYS A 257 12.45 -11.97 27.01
C LYS A 257 13.88 -11.47 27.23
N ASP A 258 14.67 -11.40 26.17
CA ASP A 258 16.13 -11.28 26.25
C ASP A 258 16.59 -9.80 26.34
N VAL A 259 15.75 -8.86 25.89
CA VAL A 259 16.10 -7.42 25.84
C VAL A 259 15.24 -6.60 26.81
N LEU A 260 13.93 -6.83 26.83
CA LEU A 260 13.00 -6.06 27.65
C LEU A 260 12.76 -6.70 29.03
N HIS A 261 13.29 -7.91 29.26
CA HIS A 261 13.07 -8.70 30.46
C HIS A 261 11.59 -8.87 30.81
N GLY A 262 10.73 -9.01 29.81
CA GLY A 262 9.29 -9.23 29.94
C GLY A 262 8.90 -10.70 29.73
N ASN A 263 7.79 -11.11 30.33
CA ASN A 263 7.22 -12.45 30.15
C ASN A 263 6.44 -12.59 28.82
N GLU A 264 5.79 -13.73 28.62
CA GLU A 264 5.02 -14.05 27.41
C GLU A 264 3.85 -13.07 27.16
N GLN A 265 3.32 -12.45 28.22
CA GLN A 265 2.27 -11.44 28.11
C GLN A 265 2.82 -10.14 27.52
N VAL A 266 4.07 -9.78 27.81
CA VAL A 266 4.75 -8.63 27.19
C VAL A 266 5.01 -8.91 25.70
N ALA A 267 5.45 -10.11 25.33
CA ALA A 267 5.57 -10.49 23.92
C ALA A 267 4.23 -10.36 23.16
N SER A 268 3.14 -10.77 23.81
CA SER A 268 1.78 -10.64 23.28
C SER A 268 1.36 -9.17 23.16
N LEU A 269 1.72 -8.31 24.11
CA LEU A 269 1.48 -6.87 24.04
C LEU A 269 2.21 -6.23 22.85
N LEU A 270 3.47 -6.61 22.58
CA LEU A 270 4.20 -6.10 21.42
C LEU A 270 3.49 -6.48 20.11
N LEU A 271 2.96 -7.71 20.02
CA LEU A 271 2.18 -8.15 18.87
C LEU A 271 0.86 -7.35 18.71
N VAL A 272 0.17 -7.05 19.82
CA VAL A 272 -1.02 -6.18 19.83
C VAL A 272 -0.67 -4.80 19.28
N VAL A 273 0.36 -4.18 19.86
CA VAL A 273 0.83 -2.84 19.48
C VAL A 273 1.18 -2.79 17.99
N PHE A 274 1.92 -3.78 17.51
CA PHE A 274 2.27 -3.90 16.09
C PHE A 274 1.05 -4.07 15.18
N SER A 275 0.09 -4.91 15.56
CA SER A 275 -1.12 -5.17 14.77
C SER A 275 -2.03 -3.94 14.71
N VAL A 276 -2.18 -3.22 15.84
CA VAL A 276 -2.93 -1.96 15.92
C VAL A 276 -2.27 -0.88 15.07
N GLY A 277 -0.94 -0.80 15.07
CA GLY A 277 -0.21 0.14 14.23
C GLY A 277 -0.47 -0.11 12.74
N ILE A 278 -0.31 -1.34 12.23
CA ILE A 278 -0.60 -1.64 10.82
C ILE A 278 -2.06 -1.36 10.47
N GLY A 279 -3.01 -1.77 11.32
CA GLY A 279 -4.42 -1.49 11.11
C GLY A 279 -4.72 0.01 11.02
N THR A 280 -4.13 0.81 11.90
CA THR A 280 -4.27 2.27 11.89
C THR A 280 -3.65 2.88 10.64
N GLY A 281 -2.43 2.48 10.28
CA GLY A 281 -1.76 2.95 9.05
C GLY A 281 -2.55 2.61 7.79
N SER A 282 -3.11 1.40 7.73
CA SER A 282 -3.95 0.95 6.61
C SER A 282 -5.19 1.81 6.45
N LEU A 283 -5.88 2.14 7.55
CA LEU A 283 -7.07 3.00 7.54
C LEU A 283 -6.74 4.47 7.25
N LEU A 284 -5.57 4.95 7.65
CA LEU A 284 -5.12 6.31 7.36
C LEU A 284 -4.89 6.54 5.86
N CYS A 285 -4.64 5.49 5.08
CA CYS A 285 -4.44 5.63 3.63
C CYS A 285 -5.63 6.32 2.95
N GLU A 286 -6.87 5.90 3.24
CA GLU A 286 -8.05 6.58 2.69
C GLU A 286 -8.24 7.99 3.27
N VAL A 287 -8.01 8.18 4.58
CA VAL A 287 -8.16 9.51 5.19
C VAL A 287 -7.22 10.54 4.54
N LEU A 288 -6.01 10.08 4.18
CA LEU A 288 -4.98 10.92 3.57
C LEU A 288 -5.13 11.03 2.05
N SER A 289 -5.84 10.12 1.38
CA SER A 289 -5.93 10.08 -0.09
C SER A 289 -7.36 9.84 -0.61
N SER A 290 -7.81 10.67 -1.55
CA SER A 290 -9.11 10.50 -2.22
C SER A 290 -9.05 9.57 -3.45
N HIS A 291 -7.84 9.21 -3.86
CA HIS A 291 -7.50 8.33 -4.98
C HIS A 291 -6.36 7.41 -4.54
N VAL A 292 -5.92 6.50 -5.41
CA VAL A 292 -4.71 5.71 -5.15
C VAL A 292 -3.48 6.63 -5.19
N GLU A 293 -3.10 7.17 -4.02
CA GLU A 293 -2.01 8.12 -3.87
C GLU A 293 -0.70 7.42 -3.51
N VAL A 294 0.12 7.20 -4.53
CA VAL A 294 1.42 6.55 -4.41
C VAL A 294 2.44 7.38 -3.60
N GLY A 295 2.16 8.68 -3.37
CA GLY A 295 2.96 9.55 -2.50
C GLY A 295 2.97 9.13 -1.03
N LEU A 296 2.05 8.27 -0.58
CA LEU A 296 2.08 7.68 0.77
C LEU A 296 3.18 6.62 0.94
N VAL A 297 3.61 5.99 -0.16
CA VAL A 297 4.61 4.90 -0.12
C VAL A 297 5.97 5.39 0.40
N PRO A 298 6.54 6.52 -0.06
CA PRO A 298 7.75 7.07 0.54
C PRO A 298 7.61 7.46 2.02
N LEU A 299 6.46 7.99 2.42
CA LEU A 299 6.20 8.31 3.82
C LEU A 299 6.29 7.06 4.69
N GLY A 300 5.64 5.97 4.26
CA GLY A 300 5.69 4.68 4.94
C GLY A 300 7.10 4.09 4.96
N ALA A 301 7.83 4.10 3.83
CA ALA A 301 9.19 3.56 3.77
C ALA A 301 10.17 4.32 4.68
N ILE A 302 10.11 5.66 4.70
CA ILE A 302 10.94 6.50 5.58
C ILE A 302 10.60 6.21 7.04
N GLY A 303 9.31 6.17 7.38
CA GLY A 303 8.86 5.86 8.73
C GLY A 303 9.35 4.50 9.22
N MET A 304 9.24 3.45 8.38
CA MET A 304 9.76 2.11 8.70
C MET A 304 11.25 2.13 9.06
N SER A 305 12.09 2.86 8.31
CA SER A 305 13.52 2.99 8.64
C SER A 305 13.76 3.79 9.91
N VAL A 306 13.15 4.97 10.02
CA VAL A 306 13.37 5.89 11.15
C VAL A 306 13.00 5.23 12.46
N PHE A 307 11.80 4.63 12.54
CA PHE A 307 11.34 4.00 13.78
C PHE A 307 12.00 2.65 14.05
N ALA A 308 12.55 1.95 13.04
CA ALA A 308 13.37 0.77 13.28
C ALA A 308 14.72 1.13 13.91
N ILE A 309 15.33 2.23 13.45
CA ILE A 309 16.58 2.76 14.01
C ILE A 309 16.32 3.34 15.41
N ASP A 310 15.23 4.09 15.61
CA ASP A 310 14.91 4.62 16.94
C ASP A 310 14.55 3.51 17.94
N LEU A 311 13.88 2.44 17.50
CA LEU A 311 13.62 1.26 18.34
C LEU A 311 14.91 0.62 18.86
N TRP A 312 15.97 0.58 18.05
CA TRP A 312 17.29 0.13 18.51
C TRP A 312 17.86 1.05 19.61
N LEU A 313 17.74 2.37 19.44
CA LEU A 313 18.15 3.34 20.46
C LEU A 313 17.30 3.24 21.74
N ALA A 314 15.99 3.04 21.60
CA ALA A 314 15.05 2.92 22.70
C ALA A 314 15.29 1.65 23.52
N THR A 315 15.56 0.53 22.85
CA THR A 315 15.87 -0.75 23.52
C THR A 315 17.22 -0.70 24.25
N ALA A 316 18.23 -0.01 23.70
CA ALA A 316 19.49 0.25 24.40
C ALA A 316 19.30 1.05 25.71
N ALA A 317 18.38 2.02 25.72
CA ALA A 317 18.05 2.79 26.92
C ALA A 317 17.36 1.96 28.02
N VAL A 318 16.65 0.90 27.65
CA VAL A 318 15.97 -0.01 28.59
C VAL A 318 16.95 -1.05 29.17
N ALA A 319 17.87 -1.57 28.35
CA ALA A 319 18.80 -2.64 28.71
C ALA A 319 19.71 -2.30 29.91
N GLY A 320 19.99 -1.01 30.16
CA GLY A 320 20.84 -0.56 31.28
C GLY A 320 20.15 -0.43 32.64
N THR A 321 18.84 -0.68 32.74
CA THR A 321 18.03 -0.28 33.92
C THR A 321 17.38 -1.41 34.71
N THR A 322 17.53 -2.68 34.29
CA THR A 322 16.78 -3.80 34.86
C THR A 322 17.69 -4.85 35.53
N PRO A 323 17.45 -5.22 36.80
CA PRO A 323 18.08 -6.38 37.42
C PRO A 323 17.71 -7.67 36.69
N ALA A 324 18.70 -8.49 36.34
CA ALA A 324 18.59 -9.62 35.41
C ALA A 324 17.75 -10.83 35.88
N HIS A 325 17.09 -10.78 37.05
CA HIS A 325 16.58 -11.99 37.71
C HIS A 325 15.06 -12.20 37.71
N GLU A 326 14.24 -11.23 37.28
CA GLU A 326 12.78 -11.43 37.25
C GLU A 326 12.14 -10.86 35.97
N LEU A 327 11.31 -11.68 35.33
CA LEU A 327 10.59 -11.29 34.11
C LEU A 327 9.36 -10.45 34.48
N LEU A 328 9.27 -9.28 33.87
CA LEU A 328 8.22 -8.30 34.10
C LEU A 328 6.90 -8.76 33.49
N GLY A 329 5.83 -8.60 34.27
CA GLY A 329 4.47 -8.66 33.73
C GLY A 329 4.10 -7.38 32.96
N VAL A 330 2.99 -7.41 32.23
CA VAL A 330 2.49 -6.25 31.45
C VAL A 330 2.33 -5.00 32.31
N ARG A 331 1.81 -5.15 33.53
CA ARG A 331 1.58 -4.02 34.44
C ARG A 331 2.87 -3.29 34.82
N GLU A 332 3.91 -4.05 35.14
CA GLU A 332 5.23 -3.52 35.51
C GLU A 332 5.98 -2.99 34.30
N PHE A 333 5.80 -3.63 33.15
CA PHE A 333 6.38 -3.15 31.89
C PHE A 333 5.82 -1.77 31.53
N VAL A 334 4.49 -1.58 31.58
CA VAL A 334 3.83 -0.32 31.19
C VAL A 334 4.01 0.79 32.23
N SER A 335 4.29 0.47 33.50
CA SER A 335 4.58 1.48 34.52
C SER A 335 5.95 2.16 34.32
N ARG A 336 6.84 1.58 33.51
CA ARG A 336 8.15 2.14 33.20
C ARG A 336 8.05 3.12 32.04
N GLY A 337 8.54 4.36 32.26
CA GLY A 337 8.56 5.39 31.22
C GLY A 337 9.34 4.99 29.95
N ALA A 338 10.44 4.23 30.09
CA ALA A 338 11.26 3.80 28.95
C ALA A 338 10.52 2.80 28.02
N SER A 339 9.62 1.98 28.55
CA SER A 339 8.83 1.03 27.77
C SER A 339 7.86 1.71 26.80
N TRP A 340 7.38 2.92 27.13
CA TRP A 340 6.50 3.69 26.26
C TRP A 340 7.17 4.13 24.97
N ARG A 341 8.47 4.43 25.00
CA ARG A 341 9.22 4.75 23.79
C ARG A 341 9.30 3.54 22.86
N VAL A 342 9.63 2.37 23.41
CA VAL A 342 9.64 1.10 22.65
C VAL A 342 8.28 0.81 22.01
N MET A 343 7.19 0.96 22.77
CA MET A 343 5.83 0.77 22.24
C MET A 343 5.45 1.82 21.19
N ALA A 344 5.84 3.08 21.38
CA ALA A 344 5.59 4.16 20.43
C ALA A 344 6.35 3.90 19.11
N ASP A 345 7.63 3.54 19.18
CA ASP A 345 8.43 3.22 17.99
C ASP A 345 7.86 2.03 17.25
N LEU A 346 7.45 0.98 17.97
CA LEU A 346 6.82 -0.19 17.36
C LEU A 346 5.48 0.16 16.70
N THR A 347 4.67 1.02 17.35
CA THR A 347 3.41 1.51 16.79
C THR A 347 3.65 2.31 15.52
N MET A 348 4.61 3.24 15.54
CA MET A 348 4.88 4.13 14.41
C MET A 348 5.56 3.41 13.24
N LEU A 349 6.45 2.46 13.53
CA LEU A 349 7.05 1.56 12.54
C LEU A 349 5.99 0.75 11.81
N SER A 350 5.08 0.14 12.56
CA SER A 350 4.02 -0.73 12.03
C SER A 350 2.92 0.08 11.32
N LEU A 351 2.57 1.27 11.83
CA LEU A 351 1.74 2.24 11.12
C LEU A 351 2.35 2.63 9.77
N SER A 352 3.66 2.87 9.74
CA SER A 352 4.38 3.20 8.51
C SER A 352 4.37 2.04 7.50
N ALA A 353 4.42 0.80 7.97
CA ALA A 353 4.26 -0.39 7.12
C ALA A 353 2.86 -0.45 6.48
N GLY A 354 1.79 -0.14 7.23
CA GLY A 354 0.42 -0.07 6.69
C GLY A 354 0.24 1.06 5.66
N LEU A 355 0.87 2.23 5.89
CA LEU A 355 0.89 3.33 4.92
C LEU A 355 1.62 2.98 3.63
N PHE A 356 2.59 2.06 3.70
CA PHE A 356 3.38 1.61 2.57
C PHE A 356 2.64 0.56 1.72
N SER A 357 1.96 -0.40 2.36
CA SER A 357 1.41 -1.59 1.70
C SER A 357 0.10 -1.34 0.95
N VAL A 358 -0.86 -0.62 1.55
CA VAL A 358 -2.19 -0.42 0.97
C VAL A 358 -2.15 0.23 -0.42
N PRO A 359 -1.42 1.35 -0.65
CA PRO A 359 -1.35 1.97 -1.97
C PRO A 359 -0.70 1.06 -3.02
N MET A 360 0.24 0.21 -2.62
CA MET A 360 0.92 -0.71 -3.52
C MET A 360 -0.01 -1.83 -4.00
N TYR A 361 -0.86 -2.37 -3.12
CA TYR A 361 -1.89 -3.33 -3.53
C TYR A 361 -2.92 -2.70 -4.46
N ALA A 362 -3.39 -1.50 -4.13
CA ALA A 362 -4.33 -0.76 -4.97
C ALA A 362 -3.74 -0.45 -6.35
N LEU A 363 -2.44 -0.10 -6.42
CA LEU A 363 -1.72 0.17 -7.66
C LEU A 363 -1.59 -1.09 -8.54
N ILE A 364 -1.26 -2.25 -7.96
CA ILE A 364 -1.24 -3.52 -8.71
C ILE A 364 -2.62 -3.82 -9.29
N GLN A 365 -3.68 -3.64 -8.49
CA GLN A 365 -5.05 -3.94 -8.91
C GLN A 365 -5.51 -3.04 -10.07
N LEU A 366 -5.20 -1.73 -9.99
CA LEU A 366 -5.53 -0.76 -11.03
C LEU A 366 -4.73 -0.97 -12.32
N ARG A 367 -3.42 -1.22 -12.22
CA ARG A 367 -2.53 -1.30 -13.39
C ARG A 367 -2.48 -2.67 -14.06
N SER A 368 -3.04 -3.70 -13.42
CA SER A 368 -3.12 -5.05 -13.98
C SER A 368 -4.36 -5.20 -14.85
N GLN A 369 -4.18 -5.77 -16.05
CA GLN A 369 -5.32 -6.05 -16.91
C GLN A 369 -6.27 -7.08 -16.27
N PRO A 370 -7.60 -6.92 -16.40
CA PRO A 370 -8.57 -7.84 -15.79
C PRO A 370 -8.38 -9.31 -16.19
N THR A 371 -7.82 -9.57 -17.38
CA THR A 371 -7.64 -10.92 -17.95
C THR A 371 -6.62 -11.79 -17.21
N HIS A 372 -5.66 -11.18 -16.51
CA HIS A 372 -4.59 -11.91 -15.80
C HIS A 372 -4.26 -11.31 -14.43
N ARG A 373 -5.17 -10.50 -13.88
CA ARG A 373 -5.02 -9.85 -12.58
C ARG A 373 -4.82 -10.86 -11.46
N ALA A 374 -5.56 -11.98 -11.44
CA ALA A 374 -5.42 -12.97 -10.37
C ALA A 374 -4.06 -13.69 -10.44
N ARG A 375 -3.54 -13.94 -11.65
CA ARG A 375 -2.18 -14.47 -11.86
C ARG A 375 -1.07 -13.51 -11.43
N ILE A 376 -1.25 -12.21 -11.60
CA ILE A 376 -0.30 -11.21 -11.06
C ILE A 376 -0.31 -11.23 -9.53
N ILE A 377 -1.50 -11.30 -8.90
CA ILE A 377 -1.60 -11.47 -7.43
C ILE A 377 -0.97 -12.80 -6.97
N ALA A 378 -1.14 -13.87 -7.73
CA ALA A 378 -0.49 -15.13 -7.45
C ALA A 378 1.05 -15.01 -7.48
N ALA A 379 1.61 -14.30 -8.46
CA ALA A 379 3.03 -13.99 -8.51
C ALA A 379 3.48 -13.18 -7.30
N ASN A 380 2.69 -12.19 -6.88
CA ASN A 380 2.94 -11.42 -5.66
C ASN A 380 3.04 -12.32 -4.42
N ASN A 381 2.10 -13.26 -4.25
CA ASN A 381 2.11 -14.19 -3.11
C ASN A 381 3.36 -15.08 -3.09
N ILE A 382 3.84 -15.51 -4.25
CA ILE A 382 5.08 -16.31 -4.36
C ILE A 382 6.28 -15.48 -3.93
N LEU A 383 6.39 -14.24 -4.42
CA LEU A 383 7.48 -13.33 -4.02
C LEU A 383 7.42 -13.00 -2.53
N ASN A 384 6.24 -12.74 -1.97
CA ASN A 384 6.06 -12.53 -0.54
C ASN A 384 6.57 -13.73 0.27
N ALA A 385 6.17 -14.95 -0.12
CA ALA A 385 6.60 -16.18 0.55
C ALA A 385 8.13 -16.37 0.48
N LEU A 386 8.73 -16.12 -0.68
CA LEU A 386 10.18 -16.17 -0.86
C LEU A 386 10.89 -15.15 0.04
N PHE A 387 10.40 -13.91 0.08
CA PHE A 387 10.97 -12.83 0.88
C PHE A 387 10.87 -13.11 2.39
N MET A 388 9.77 -13.69 2.87
CA MET A 388 9.66 -14.14 4.27
C MET A 388 10.65 -15.26 4.61
N ILE A 389 10.92 -16.19 3.69
CA ILE A 389 11.92 -17.25 3.91
C ILE A 389 13.33 -16.65 3.94
N VAL A 390 13.66 -15.77 2.99
CA VAL A 390 14.95 -15.07 2.96
C VAL A 390 15.15 -14.24 4.22
N SER A 391 14.10 -13.59 4.74
CA SER A 391 14.20 -12.81 5.98
C SER A 391 14.47 -13.68 7.20
N ALA A 392 13.81 -14.84 7.32
CA ALA A 392 14.05 -15.81 8.39
C ALA A 392 15.48 -16.35 8.36
N VAL A 393 15.99 -16.70 7.16
CA VAL A 393 17.38 -17.17 6.97
C VAL A 393 18.37 -16.07 7.32
N LEU A 394 18.14 -14.84 6.86
CA LEU A 394 19.02 -13.71 7.14
C LEU A 394 19.06 -13.38 8.64
N ALA A 395 17.89 -13.27 9.28
CA ALA A 395 17.80 -13.00 10.72
C ALA A 395 18.49 -14.10 11.53
N GLY A 396 18.23 -15.37 11.21
CA GLY A 396 18.91 -16.51 11.84
C GLY A 396 20.43 -16.50 11.63
N GLY A 397 20.88 -16.12 10.42
CA GLY A 397 22.29 -15.96 10.09
C GLY A 397 22.99 -14.85 10.89
N LEU A 398 22.34 -13.69 11.03
CA LEU A 398 22.85 -12.56 11.83
C LEU A 398 22.94 -12.92 13.32
N LEU A 399 21.89 -13.53 13.88
CA LEU A 399 21.90 -14.00 15.28
C LEU A 399 23.03 -15.01 15.52
N LYS A 400 23.24 -15.95 14.58
CA LYS A 400 24.36 -16.92 14.65
C LYS A 400 25.73 -16.24 14.56
N ALA A 401 25.84 -15.11 13.86
CA ALA A 401 27.05 -14.30 13.78
C ALA A 401 27.28 -13.43 15.04
N GLY A 402 26.41 -13.52 16.05
CA GLY A 402 26.55 -12.81 17.32
C GLY A 402 25.80 -11.48 17.40
N PHE A 403 25.02 -11.12 16.38
CA PHE A 403 24.16 -9.93 16.45
C PHE A 403 23.04 -10.17 17.47
N THR A 404 22.72 -9.15 18.25
CA THR A 404 21.56 -9.11 19.15
C THR A 404 20.28 -8.82 18.38
N VAL A 405 19.12 -9.11 18.97
CA VAL A 405 17.80 -8.82 18.35
C VAL A 405 17.66 -7.34 17.95
N PRO A 406 18.02 -6.34 18.79
CA PRO A 406 17.95 -4.93 18.40
C PRO A 406 18.89 -4.59 17.23
N GLU A 407 20.06 -5.21 17.14
CA GLU A 407 20.99 -5.00 16.02
C GLU A 407 20.44 -5.60 14.71
N VAL A 408 19.70 -6.71 14.77
CA VAL A 408 18.97 -7.24 13.61
C VAL A 408 17.90 -6.25 13.13
N PHE A 409 17.19 -5.58 14.04
CA PHE A 409 16.24 -4.52 13.68
C PHE A 409 16.92 -3.29 13.08
N LEU A 410 18.05 -2.86 13.67
CA LEU A 410 18.86 -1.77 13.12
C LEU A 410 19.33 -2.09 11.70
N PHE A 411 19.91 -3.28 11.50
CA PHE A 411 20.36 -3.74 10.20
C PHE A 411 19.22 -3.73 9.18
N THR A 412 18.04 -4.23 9.57
CA THR A 412 16.85 -4.26 8.73
C THR A 412 16.35 -2.85 8.40
N GLY A 413 16.38 -1.91 9.36
CA GLY A 413 16.03 -0.51 9.16
C GLY A 413 16.96 0.24 8.21
N ILE A 414 18.28 0.02 8.34
CA ILE A 414 19.30 0.57 7.43
C ILE A 414 19.12 -0.02 6.03
N MET A 415 18.94 -1.33 5.93
CA MET A 415 18.71 -1.99 4.65
C MET A 415 17.44 -1.47 3.97
N ASN A 416 16.35 -1.24 4.73
CA ASN A 416 15.16 -0.58 4.23
C ASN A 416 15.44 0.83 3.71
N ALA A 417 16.29 1.61 4.39
CA ALA A 417 16.64 2.97 3.96
C ALA A 417 17.39 2.94 2.62
N VAL A 418 18.34 2.01 2.46
CA VAL A 418 19.10 1.81 1.22
C VAL A 418 18.19 1.39 0.08
N VAL A 419 17.34 0.38 0.29
CA VAL A 419 16.40 -0.12 -0.73
C VAL A 419 15.36 0.93 -1.11
N ALA A 420 14.78 1.63 -0.14
CA ALA A 420 13.83 2.71 -0.38
C ALA A 420 14.47 3.85 -1.19
N THR A 421 15.68 4.28 -0.80
CA THR A 421 16.43 5.31 -1.54
C THR A 421 16.68 4.88 -2.98
N TYR A 422 17.13 3.64 -3.20
CA TYR A 422 17.36 3.11 -4.53
C TYR A 422 16.06 3.09 -5.37
N ILE A 423 14.94 2.62 -4.81
CA ILE A 423 13.64 2.59 -5.50
C ILE A 423 13.18 4.00 -5.87
N PHE A 424 13.32 4.98 -4.97
CA PHE A 424 12.89 6.36 -5.26
C PHE A 424 13.77 7.07 -6.29
N LEU A 425 15.04 6.67 -6.41
CA LEU A 425 15.90 7.14 -7.50
C LEU A 425 15.53 6.49 -8.84
N LEU A 426 15.10 5.22 -8.84
CA LEU A 426 14.64 4.52 -10.04
C LEU A 426 13.25 4.96 -10.52
N VAL A 427 12.37 5.33 -9.59
CA VAL A 427 10.99 5.74 -9.88
C VAL A 427 10.72 7.10 -9.22
N PRO A 428 11.17 8.19 -9.86
CA PRO A 428 11.05 9.52 -9.27
C PRO A 428 9.61 9.97 -9.05
N GLU A 429 8.65 9.34 -9.74
CA GLU A 429 7.22 9.57 -9.55
C GLU A 429 6.78 9.42 -8.09
N TYR A 430 7.28 8.41 -7.36
CA TYR A 430 6.96 8.25 -5.94
C TYR A 430 7.42 9.46 -5.13
N LEU A 431 8.65 9.93 -5.37
CA LEU A 431 9.21 11.08 -4.67
C LEU A 431 8.44 12.36 -5.02
N LEU A 432 8.10 12.56 -6.30
CA LEU A 432 7.36 13.71 -6.76
C LEU A 432 5.96 13.77 -6.15
N ARG A 433 5.26 12.63 -6.14
CA ARG A 433 3.94 12.48 -5.50
C ARG A 433 4.01 12.69 -3.99
N PHE A 434 5.05 12.20 -3.33
CA PHE A 434 5.28 12.45 -1.90
C PHE A 434 5.50 13.94 -1.61
N VAL A 435 6.35 14.63 -2.37
CA VAL A 435 6.55 16.08 -2.21
C VAL A 435 5.25 16.83 -2.46
N ALA A 436 4.49 16.45 -3.49
CA ALA A 436 3.21 17.06 -3.80
C ALA A 436 2.19 16.82 -2.66
N PHE A 437 2.15 15.62 -2.09
CA PHE A 437 1.34 15.27 -0.93
C PHE A 437 1.72 16.11 0.30
N VAL A 438 3.02 16.19 0.63
CA VAL A 438 3.52 16.99 1.76
C VAL A 438 3.15 18.46 1.60
N LEU A 439 3.36 19.02 0.40
CA LEU A 439 3.01 20.41 0.13
C LEU A 439 1.50 20.64 0.24
N THR A 440 0.67 19.77 -0.32
CA THR A 440 -0.80 19.94 -0.36
C THR A 440 -1.50 19.69 0.97
N ARG A 441 -0.83 19.04 1.94
CA ARG A 441 -1.40 18.74 3.26
C ARG A 441 -0.76 19.56 4.39
N LEU A 442 0.57 19.67 4.40
CA LEU A 442 1.31 20.30 5.50
C LEU A 442 1.59 21.78 5.25
N VAL A 443 1.70 22.22 3.98
CA VAL A 443 2.01 23.62 3.64
C VAL A 443 0.77 24.37 3.18
N TYR A 444 -0.01 23.73 2.32
CA TYR A 444 -1.25 24.25 1.75
C TYR A 444 -2.45 23.48 2.31
N ARG A 445 -3.57 24.16 2.54
CA ARG A 445 -4.87 23.49 2.72
C ARG A 445 -5.50 23.37 1.35
N PHE A 446 -4.93 22.50 0.53
CA PHE A 446 -5.32 22.37 -0.87
C PHE A 446 -6.70 21.74 -0.96
N ARG A 447 -7.62 22.39 -1.68
CA ARG A 447 -8.97 21.90 -1.93
C ARG A 447 -9.18 21.81 -3.44
N ILE A 448 -9.68 20.66 -3.88
CA ILE A 448 -9.96 20.42 -5.29
C ILE A 448 -11.48 20.33 -5.47
N ARG A 449 -12.00 20.92 -6.54
CA ARG A 449 -13.40 20.83 -6.95
C ARG A 449 -13.46 20.42 -8.42
N GLY A 450 -14.31 19.45 -8.74
CA GLY A 450 -14.55 19.02 -10.13
C GLY A 450 -13.49 18.09 -10.72
N ASP A 451 -12.63 17.46 -9.90
CA ASP A 451 -11.58 16.54 -10.37
C ASP A 451 -12.12 15.30 -11.11
N ASP A 452 -13.42 14.98 -10.95
CA ASP A 452 -14.13 13.99 -11.77
C ASP A 452 -14.03 14.24 -13.27
N ALA A 453 -13.80 15.49 -13.68
CA ALA A 453 -13.66 15.86 -15.09
C ALA A 453 -12.26 15.55 -15.68
N ILE A 454 -11.27 15.17 -14.85
CA ILE A 454 -9.95 14.75 -15.34
C ILE A 454 -10.03 13.31 -15.86
N PRO A 455 -9.70 13.05 -17.14
CA PRO A 455 -9.77 11.70 -17.69
C PRO A 455 -8.84 10.71 -16.98
N LEU A 456 -9.40 9.55 -16.61
CA LEU A 456 -8.65 8.43 -16.05
C LEU A 456 -7.86 7.68 -17.13
N GLU A 457 -8.40 7.63 -18.35
CA GLU A 457 -7.80 6.97 -19.51
C GLU A 457 -7.87 7.87 -20.76
N GLY A 458 -7.00 7.59 -21.73
CA GLY A 458 -6.91 8.37 -22.97
C GLY A 458 -6.14 9.69 -22.84
N ALA A 459 -5.78 10.24 -24.00
CA ALA A 459 -5.05 11.49 -24.12
C ALA A 459 -5.96 12.70 -23.90
N ALA A 460 -5.48 13.70 -23.14
CA ALA A 460 -6.15 14.97 -22.97
C ALA A 460 -5.15 16.09 -22.64
N ILE A 461 -5.53 17.33 -22.92
CA ILE A 461 -4.75 18.51 -22.57
C ILE A 461 -5.38 19.19 -21.34
N LEU A 462 -4.60 19.41 -20.29
CA LEU A 462 -5.01 20.17 -19.11
C LEU A 462 -4.53 21.62 -19.29
N VAL A 463 -5.43 22.58 -19.13
CA VAL A 463 -5.11 24.01 -19.28
C VAL A 463 -5.37 24.73 -17.97
N CYS A 464 -4.38 25.45 -17.47
CA CYS A 464 -4.51 26.18 -16.20
C CYS A 464 -3.83 27.55 -16.24
N ASN A 465 -4.26 28.45 -15.36
CA ASN A 465 -3.57 29.72 -15.10
C ASN A 465 -2.23 29.50 -14.39
N HIS A 466 -1.27 30.40 -14.60
CA HIS A 466 0.11 30.25 -14.13
C HIS A 466 0.50 31.32 -13.09
N VAL A 467 0.29 31.00 -11.82
CA VAL A 467 0.42 31.92 -10.68
C VAL A 467 1.75 31.78 -9.93
N SER A 468 2.32 30.57 -9.88
CA SER A 468 3.47 30.25 -9.03
C SER A 468 4.36 29.15 -9.61
N PHE A 469 5.59 29.03 -9.07
CA PHE A 469 6.48 27.92 -9.38
C PHE A 469 5.98 26.56 -8.84
N VAL A 470 5.01 26.55 -7.92
CA VAL A 470 4.44 25.33 -7.34
C VAL A 470 3.24 24.79 -8.12
N ASP A 471 2.73 25.54 -9.11
CA ASP A 471 1.54 25.17 -9.90
C ASP A 471 1.62 23.75 -10.48
N PRO A 472 2.74 23.36 -11.14
CA PRO A 472 2.82 22.02 -11.71
C PRO A 472 2.74 20.93 -10.63
N VAL A 473 3.30 21.18 -9.44
CA VAL A 473 3.29 20.22 -8.33
C VAL A 473 1.88 20.08 -7.75
N LEU A 474 1.11 21.15 -7.65
CA LEU A 474 -0.30 21.11 -7.20
C LEU A 474 -1.20 20.40 -8.22
N LEU A 475 -0.98 20.65 -9.52
CA LEU A 475 -1.71 19.96 -10.58
C LEU A 475 -1.35 18.46 -10.62
N MET A 476 -0.10 18.10 -10.38
CA MET A 476 0.31 16.69 -10.24
C MET A 476 -0.41 16.00 -9.07
N ALA A 477 -0.55 16.67 -7.92
CA ALA A 477 -1.28 16.13 -6.79
C ALA A 477 -2.79 15.96 -7.07
N ALA A 478 -3.37 16.87 -7.85
CA ALA A 478 -4.79 16.80 -8.21
C ALA A 478 -5.09 15.77 -9.30
N SER A 479 -4.12 15.46 -10.16
CA SER A 479 -4.33 14.53 -11.27
C SER A 479 -4.35 13.08 -10.79
N PRO A 480 -5.34 12.26 -11.18
CA PRO A 480 -5.43 10.84 -10.80
C PRO A 480 -4.37 9.97 -11.50
N ARG A 481 -3.72 10.49 -12.55
CA ARG A 481 -2.66 9.82 -13.32
C ARG A 481 -1.49 10.77 -13.63
N PRO A 482 -0.33 10.26 -14.08
CA PRO A 482 0.79 11.12 -14.48
C PRO A 482 0.39 12.16 -15.53
N SER A 483 0.87 13.40 -15.36
CA SER A 483 0.70 14.50 -16.30
C SER A 483 2.06 15.12 -16.63
N PHE A 484 2.28 15.45 -17.90
CA PHE A 484 3.53 16.03 -18.39
C PHE A 484 3.36 17.54 -18.61
N PHE A 485 4.33 18.34 -18.20
CA PHE A 485 4.23 19.79 -18.23
C PHE A 485 5.16 20.38 -19.27
N MET A 486 4.67 21.32 -20.08
CA MET A 486 5.52 22.19 -20.88
C MET A 486 5.98 23.37 -20.03
N MET A 487 7.30 23.56 -19.88
CA MET A 487 7.87 24.50 -18.92
C MET A 487 9.04 25.30 -19.51
N ASP A 488 9.18 26.55 -19.09
CA ASP A 488 10.29 27.42 -19.52
C ASP A 488 11.65 26.76 -19.21
N HIS A 489 12.51 26.65 -20.22
CA HIS A 489 13.83 26.02 -20.13
C HIS A 489 14.73 26.61 -19.02
N ARG A 490 14.55 27.88 -18.63
CA ARG A 490 15.35 28.54 -17.59
C ARG A 490 15.07 27.97 -16.20
N ILE A 491 13.89 27.38 -15.98
CA ILE A 491 13.53 26.71 -14.72
C ILE A 491 14.47 25.52 -14.46
N PHE A 492 14.95 24.88 -15.52
CA PHE A 492 15.83 23.71 -15.45
C PHE A 492 17.27 24.06 -15.01
N ALA A 493 17.63 25.34 -15.02
CA ALA A 493 18.91 25.84 -14.50
C ALA A 493 18.87 26.11 -12.98
N MET A 494 17.69 26.18 -12.37
CA MET A 494 17.58 26.39 -10.92
C MET A 494 17.99 25.13 -10.14
N PRO A 495 18.83 25.24 -9.09
CA PRO A 495 19.13 24.12 -8.21
C PRO A 495 17.87 23.54 -7.58
N VAL A 496 17.85 22.23 -7.35
CA VAL A 496 16.70 21.46 -6.80
C VAL A 496 15.47 21.43 -7.71
N LEU A 497 14.85 22.57 -8.05
CA LEU A 497 13.67 22.62 -8.92
C LEU A 497 13.96 22.09 -10.32
N GLY A 498 15.11 22.44 -10.90
CA GLY A 498 15.51 21.92 -12.21
C GLY A 498 15.70 20.40 -12.19
N THR A 499 16.24 19.85 -11.10
CA THR A 499 16.35 18.39 -10.92
C THR A 499 14.97 17.76 -10.75
N LEU A 500 14.10 18.35 -9.94
CA LEU A 500 12.73 17.86 -9.71
C LEU A 500 11.93 17.79 -11.03
N PHE A 501 11.97 18.84 -11.84
CA PHE A 501 11.23 18.87 -13.12
C PHE A 501 11.87 17.98 -14.21
N ARG A 502 13.20 17.78 -14.18
CA ARG A 502 13.85 16.73 -15.00
C ARG A 502 13.34 15.34 -14.62
N LEU A 503 13.26 15.05 -13.32
CA LEU A 503 12.73 13.80 -12.80
C LEU A 503 11.25 13.60 -13.16
N ALA A 504 10.47 14.69 -13.18
CA ALA A 504 9.07 14.69 -13.62
C ALA A 504 8.89 14.57 -15.14
N LYS A 505 9.99 14.45 -15.91
CA LYS A 505 9.97 14.45 -17.38
C LYS A 505 9.24 15.66 -17.98
N ALA A 506 9.33 16.81 -17.33
CA ALA A 506 8.79 18.06 -17.87
C ALA A 506 9.50 18.41 -19.19
N ILE A 507 8.75 18.94 -20.14
CA ILE A 507 9.19 19.27 -21.48
C ILE A 507 9.73 20.71 -21.47
N PRO A 508 11.05 20.93 -21.60
CA PRO A 508 11.61 22.27 -21.66
C PRO A 508 11.21 22.94 -22.98
N VAL A 509 10.71 24.17 -22.88
CA VAL A 509 10.37 25.01 -24.04
C VAL A 509 11.09 26.35 -23.94
N ALA A 510 11.66 26.77 -25.07
CA ALA A 510 12.23 28.10 -25.26
C ALA A 510 11.37 28.89 -26.26
N PRO A 511 11.34 30.23 -26.18
CA PRO A 511 10.76 31.05 -27.23
C PRO A 511 11.37 30.70 -28.59
N ARG A 512 10.54 30.63 -29.65
CA ARG A 512 11.00 30.26 -31.00
C ARG A 512 12.10 31.18 -31.52
N ALA A 513 12.11 32.45 -31.13
CA ALA A 513 13.14 33.42 -31.51
C ALA A 513 14.50 33.17 -30.83
N GLU A 514 14.51 32.50 -29.67
CA GLU A 514 15.71 32.21 -28.88
C GLU A 514 16.34 30.87 -29.28
N ASP A 515 15.52 29.81 -29.36
CA ASP A 515 15.97 28.48 -29.79
C ASP A 515 14.85 27.77 -30.61
N PRO A 516 14.87 27.91 -31.95
CA PRO A 516 13.90 27.24 -32.82
C PRO A 516 13.91 25.71 -32.69
N ALA A 517 15.08 25.11 -32.43
CA ALA A 517 15.23 23.66 -32.37
C ALA A 517 14.66 23.08 -31.08
N MET A 518 14.86 23.74 -29.93
CA MET A 518 14.20 23.38 -28.68
C MET A 518 12.69 23.58 -28.76
N TYR A 519 12.24 24.67 -29.39
CA TYR A 519 10.82 24.91 -29.61
C TYR A 519 10.16 23.75 -30.39
N GLU A 520 10.69 23.36 -31.55
CA GLU A 520 10.10 22.25 -32.32
C GLU A 520 10.22 20.89 -31.61
N ARG A 521 11.32 20.63 -30.88
CA ARG A 521 11.46 19.44 -30.04
C ARG A 521 10.40 19.36 -28.94
N ALA A 522 10.10 20.49 -28.28
CA ALA A 522 9.09 20.53 -27.23
C ALA A 522 7.70 20.15 -27.76
N PHE A 523 7.33 20.65 -28.94
CA PHE A 523 6.06 20.26 -29.58
C PHE A 523 6.07 18.82 -30.09
N ALA A 524 7.22 18.29 -30.51
CA ALA A 524 7.34 16.87 -30.86
C ALA A 524 7.15 15.95 -29.65
N GLU A 525 7.75 16.30 -28.52
CA GLU A 525 7.58 15.54 -27.28
C GLU A 525 6.15 15.65 -26.72
N ALA A 526 5.53 16.83 -26.83
CA ALA A 526 4.13 17.03 -26.49
C ALA A 526 3.19 16.11 -27.29
N ARG A 527 3.46 15.92 -28.59
CA ARG A 527 2.74 14.95 -29.42
C ARG A 527 2.98 13.52 -28.94
N ARG A 528 4.24 13.15 -28.68
CA ARG A 528 4.61 11.81 -28.18
C ARG A 528 3.89 11.44 -26.87
N VAL A 529 3.71 12.42 -25.98
CA VAL A 529 2.92 12.26 -24.74
C VAL A 529 1.46 11.95 -25.06
N LEU A 530 0.84 12.70 -25.95
CA LEU A 530 -0.55 12.47 -26.35
C LEU A 530 -0.73 11.14 -27.11
N ASP A 531 0.23 10.76 -27.96
CA ASP A 531 0.26 9.47 -28.66
C ASP A 531 0.34 8.29 -27.67
N ALA A 532 1.05 8.46 -26.57
CA ALA A 532 1.11 7.49 -25.48
C ALA A 532 -0.19 7.44 -24.65
N GLY A 533 -1.18 8.29 -24.96
CA GLY A 533 -2.44 8.36 -24.23
C GLY A 533 -2.34 9.10 -22.91
N ASP A 534 -1.27 9.90 -22.68
CA ASP A 534 -1.00 10.61 -21.43
C ASP A 534 -1.57 12.03 -21.39
N LEU A 535 -1.63 12.61 -20.18
CA LEU A 535 -2.11 13.97 -19.95
C LEU A 535 -0.99 14.99 -20.20
N LEU A 536 -1.26 15.97 -21.05
CA LEU A 536 -0.36 17.09 -21.31
C LEU A 536 -0.90 18.37 -20.65
N CYS A 537 -0.17 18.92 -19.68
CA CYS A 537 -0.51 20.18 -19.03
C CYS A 537 0.20 21.36 -19.71
N ILE A 538 -0.58 22.37 -20.09
CA ILE A 538 -0.12 23.59 -20.73
C ILE A 538 -0.58 24.80 -19.93
N PHE A 539 0.35 25.71 -19.66
CA PHE A 539 0.08 27.04 -19.13
C PHE A 539 0.09 28.06 -20.29
N PRO A 540 -1.06 28.39 -20.89
CA PRO A 540 -1.12 29.16 -22.14
C PRO A 540 -0.69 30.62 -22.00
N GLU A 541 -0.58 31.17 -20.78
CA GLU A 541 -0.01 32.50 -20.53
C GLU A 541 1.49 32.57 -20.94
N GLY A 542 2.18 31.43 -20.90
CA GLY A 542 3.59 31.29 -21.29
C GLY A 542 4.60 31.93 -20.34
N ALA A 543 4.15 32.54 -19.24
CA ALA A 543 4.99 33.02 -18.16
C ALA A 543 4.19 33.05 -16.84
N ILE A 544 4.87 32.87 -15.72
CA ILE A 544 4.28 33.07 -14.39
C ILE A 544 3.89 34.55 -14.22
N THR A 545 2.66 34.80 -13.81
CA THR A 545 2.12 36.15 -13.56
C THR A 545 3.02 36.98 -12.62
N ARG A 546 2.99 38.31 -12.81
CA ARG A 546 3.74 39.28 -12.00
C ARG A 546 2.86 40.14 -11.11
N ASP A 547 1.55 40.15 -11.36
CA ASP A 547 0.55 40.94 -10.65
C ASP A 547 -0.55 40.07 -10.01
N GLY A 548 -0.61 38.78 -10.35
CA GLY A 548 -1.61 37.83 -9.85
C GLY A 548 -2.87 37.80 -10.68
N ALA A 549 -2.94 38.57 -11.77
CA ALA A 549 -4.05 38.55 -12.72
C ALA A 549 -3.86 37.46 -13.79
N LEU A 550 -4.97 37.03 -14.38
CA LEU A 550 -4.98 36.11 -15.52
C LEU A 550 -4.59 36.87 -16.80
N HIS A 551 -3.51 36.45 -17.46
CA HIS A 551 -3.08 37.06 -18.72
C HIS A 551 -3.70 36.38 -19.96
N GLU A 552 -3.44 36.97 -21.12
CA GLU A 552 -3.88 36.45 -22.43
C GLU A 552 -3.33 35.05 -22.72
N PHE A 553 -4.20 34.17 -23.21
CA PHE A 553 -3.84 32.81 -23.59
C PHE A 553 -3.26 32.77 -25.00
N LYS A 554 -2.05 32.26 -25.15
CA LYS A 554 -1.36 32.19 -26.45
C LYS A 554 -1.83 30.99 -27.27
N GLY A 555 -1.77 31.11 -28.59
CA GLY A 555 -2.19 30.08 -29.55
C GLY A 555 -1.33 28.80 -29.62
N GLY A 556 -0.35 28.60 -28.74
CA GLY A 556 0.51 27.41 -28.73
C GLY A 556 -0.28 26.10 -28.63
N ILE A 557 -1.37 26.10 -27.85
CA ILE A 557 -2.28 24.95 -27.73
C ILE A 557 -2.93 24.56 -29.06
N MET A 558 -3.27 25.54 -29.91
CA MET A 558 -3.91 25.28 -31.20
C MET A 558 -2.98 24.52 -32.15
N LYS A 559 -1.66 24.73 -32.08
CA LYS A 559 -0.66 23.97 -32.85
C LYS A 559 -0.65 22.49 -32.47
N VAL A 560 -0.85 22.18 -31.19
CA VAL A 560 -0.95 20.78 -30.72
C VAL A 560 -2.26 20.16 -31.21
N LEU A 561 -3.39 20.84 -30.95
CA LEU A 561 -4.73 20.36 -31.31
C LEU A 561 -4.95 20.17 -32.81
N ALA A 562 -4.31 20.99 -33.66
CA ALA A 562 -4.38 20.84 -35.10
C ALA A 562 -3.81 19.49 -35.59
N THR A 563 -2.87 18.92 -34.84
CA THR A 563 -2.27 17.60 -35.16
C THR A 563 -2.88 16.47 -34.35
N HIS A 564 -3.34 16.75 -33.13
CA HIS A 564 -3.87 15.77 -32.18
C HIS A 564 -5.16 16.32 -31.57
N PRO A 565 -6.33 16.07 -32.18
CA PRO A 565 -7.60 16.60 -31.71
C PRO A 565 -8.08 15.83 -30.47
N VAL A 566 -7.53 16.19 -29.30
CA VAL A 566 -7.87 15.60 -28.00
C VAL A 566 -8.72 16.54 -27.15
N PRO A 567 -9.51 16.04 -26.19
CA PRO A 567 -10.27 16.88 -25.26
C PRO A 567 -9.36 17.82 -24.44
N VAL A 568 -9.85 19.02 -24.15
CA VAL A 568 -9.15 20.03 -23.33
C VAL A 568 -9.91 20.29 -22.04
N VAL A 569 -9.26 20.11 -20.90
CA VAL A 569 -9.86 20.32 -19.57
C VAL A 569 -9.35 21.63 -18.98
N PRO A 570 -10.20 22.69 -18.91
CA PRO A 570 -9.83 23.95 -18.29
C PRO A 570 -9.82 23.84 -16.75
N MET A 571 -8.85 24.48 -16.12
CA MET A 571 -8.62 24.45 -14.68
C MET A 571 -8.21 25.82 -14.15
N ALA A 572 -8.57 26.11 -12.91
CA ALA A 572 -8.21 27.36 -12.23
C ALA A 572 -7.57 27.09 -10.86
N LEU A 573 -6.33 27.54 -10.69
CA LEU A 573 -5.64 27.63 -9.41
C LEU A 573 -6.02 28.92 -8.68
N GLU A 574 -6.59 28.77 -7.50
CA GLU A 574 -7.10 29.86 -6.67
C GLU A 574 -6.19 30.14 -5.48
N ASN A 575 -6.15 31.41 -5.06
CA ASN A 575 -5.52 31.85 -3.81
C ASN A 575 -4.02 31.54 -3.68
N LEU A 576 -3.34 31.28 -4.79
CA LEU A 576 -1.92 30.96 -4.82
C LEU A 576 -1.02 32.20 -4.84
N TRP A 577 -1.55 33.33 -5.32
CA TRP A 577 -0.89 34.64 -5.28
C TRP A 577 -0.72 35.12 -3.83
N GLY A 578 0.49 35.53 -3.45
CA GLY A 578 0.86 35.88 -2.07
C GLY A 578 1.43 34.72 -1.25
N SER A 579 1.51 33.52 -1.83
CA SER A 579 2.23 32.38 -1.24
C SER A 579 3.75 32.51 -1.41
N PHE A 580 4.51 31.70 -0.66
CA PHE A 580 5.99 31.70 -0.68
C PHE A 580 6.58 31.57 -2.09
N PHE A 581 5.96 30.78 -2.95
CA PHE A 581 6.43 30.52 -4.32
C PHE A 581 5.89 31.50 -5.37
N SER A 582 5.13 32.53 -4.96
CA SER A 582 4.62 33.58 -5.86
C SER A 582 5.58 34.77 -5.94
N ARG A 583 5.50 35.56 -7.02
CA ARG A 583 6.39 36.72 -7.25
C ARG A 583 5.98 38.01 -6.55
N VAL A 584 5.16 37.95 -5.50
CA VAL A 584 4.59 39.14 -4.85
C VAL A 584 5.67 40.05 -4.22
N GLU A 585 6.80 39.51 -3.79
CA GLU A 585 7.87 40.31 -3.19
C GLU A 585 8.74 40.94 -4.29
N ARG A 586 8.30 42.10 -4.78
CA ARG A 586 9.03 42.91 -5.78
C ARG A 586 9.40 42.13 -7.07
N GLY A 587 8.55 41.20 -7.49
CA GLY A 587 8.76 40.38 -8.69
C GLY A 587 9.64 39.14 -8.48
N VAL A 588 10.08 38.88 -7.24
CA VAL A 588 10.93 37.73 -6.87
C VAL A 588 10.12 36.75 -6.02
N ALA A 589 10.26 35.46 -6.31
CA ALA A 589 9.64 34.38 -5.52
C ALA A 589 10.57 33.88 -4.41
N MET A 590 10.03 33.16 -3.43
CA MET A 590 10.78 32.50 -2.34
C MET A 590 11.52 33.45 -1.38
N VAL A 591 11.02 34.67 -1.19
CA VAL A 591 11.68 35.71 -0.38
C VAL A 591 11.27 35.68 1.09
N LYS A 592 9.97 35.50 1.38
CA LYS A 592 9.44 35.49 2.77
C LYS A 592 8.69 34.19 3.04
N PRO A 593 9.31 33.20 3.71
CA PRO A 593 8.59 31.98 4.11
C PRO A 593 7.43 32.34 5.04
N PHE A 594 6.32 31.61 4.93
CA PHE A 594 5.11 31.77 5.76
C PHE A 594 4.47 33.17 5.75
N ARG A 595 4.58 33.95 4.68
CA ARG A 595 3.94 35.28 4.57
C ARG A 595 2.44 35.29 4.92
N ARG A 596 1.72 34.23 4.54
CA ARG A 596 0.28 34.04 4.84
C ARG A 596 0.04 33.18 6.10
N GLY A 597 1.05 33.02 6.94
CA GLY A 597 1.07 32.08 8.06
C GLY A 597 1.28 30.63 7.62
N TRP A 598 1.09 29.72 8.57
CA TRP A 598 1.07 28.28 8.33
C TRP A 598 -0.27 27.87 7.70
N PHE A 599 -0.26 26.95 6.73
CA PHE A 599 -1.46 26.37 6.11
C PHE A 599 -2.30 27.32 5.22
N SER A 600 -1.68 27.94 4.21
CA SER A 600 -2.39 28.80 3.26
C SER A 600 -3.48 28.01 2.52
N ARG A 601 -4.72 28.55 2.47
CA ARG A 601 -5.80 27.93 1.70
C ARG A 601 -5.55 28.16 0.21
N VAL A 602 -5.58 27.09 -0.56
CA VAL A 602 -5.35 27.08 -2.01
C VAL A 602 -6.41 26.19 -2.64
N GLY A 603 -6.97 26.63 -3.76
CA GLY A 603 -8.00 25.90 -4.49
C GLY A 603 -7.52 25.45 -5.86
N LEU A 604 -8.06 24.34 -6.35
CA LEU A 604 -8.10 24.00 -7.77
C LEU A 604 -9.55 23.72 -8.15
N VAL A 605 -10.05 24.43 -9.16
CA VAL A 605 -11.36 24.17 -9.74
C VAL A 605 -11.16 23.64 -11.15
N VAL A 606 -11.68 22.45 -11.42
CA VAL A 606 -11.61 21.77 -12.71
C VAL A 606 -12.97 21.91 -13.40
N GLY A 607 -12.95 22.43 -14.62
CA GLY A 607 -14.13 22.57 -15.46
C GLY A 607 -14.39 21.34 -16.33
N ALA A 608 -15.57 21.32 -16.98
CA ALA A 608 -15.92 20.28 -17.93
C ALA A 608 -14.98 20.28 -19.15
N ALA A 609 -14.66 19.09 -19.66
CA ALA A 609 -13.84 18.92 -20.85
C ALA A 609 -14.50 19.56 -22.08
N VAL A 610 -13.69 20.27 -22.86
CA VAL A 610 -14.08 20.94 -24.11
C VAL A 610 -13.58 20.11 -25.30
N PRO A 611 -14.45 19.75 -26.27
CA PRO A 611 -14.03 19.06 -27.49
C PRO A 611 -13.04 19.91 -28.29
N ALA A 612 -12.01 19.28 -28.89
CA ALA A 612 -10.94 19.96 -29.63
C ALA A 612 -11.44 21.00 -30.67
N ARG A 613 -12.55 20.70 -31.34
CA ARG A 613 -13.16 21.56 -32.38
C ARG A 613 -13.77 22.88 -31.84
N GLU A 614 -14.07 22.93 -30.54
CA GLU A 614 -14.70 24.07 -29.86
C GLU A 614 -13.66 24.90 -29.08
N VAL A 615 -12.38 24.53 -29.16
CA VAL A 615 -11.31 25.18 -28.42
C VAL A 615 -10.83 26.43 -29.18
N THR A 616 -10.90 27.58 -28.51
CA THR A 616 -10.20 28.81 -28.88
C THR A 616 -9.42 29.33 -27.69
N PRO A 617 -8.27 30.03 -27.88
CA PRO A 617 -7.52 30.60 -26.76
C PRO A 617 -8.37 31.54 -25.89
N GLU A 618 -9.17 32.40 -26.51
CA GLU A 618 -10.05 33.36 -25.83
C GLU A 618 -11.18 32.64 -25.09
N GLY A 619 -11.76 31.61 -25.69
CA GLY A 619 -12.80 30.78 -25.07
C GLY A 619 -12.28 30.01 -23.86
N LEU A 620 -11.05 29.47 -23.94
CA LEU A 620 -10.40 28.83 -22.80
C LEU A 620 -10.09 29.84 -21.69
N GLN A 621 -9.60 31.03 -22.03
CA GLN A 621 -9.33 32.09 -21.06
C GLN A 621 -10.62 32.49 -20.32
N GLN A 622 -11.74 32.68 -21.03
CA GLN A 622 -13.04 32.97 -20.42
C GLN A 622 -13.52 31.86 -19.49
N ARG A 623 -13.35 30.59 -19.89
CA ARG A 623 -13.71 29.44 -19.05
C ARG A 623 -12.86 29.41 -17.78
N VAL A 624 -11.54 29.55 -17.88
CA VAL A 624 -10.63 29.59 -16.71
C VAL A 624 -10.94 30.78 -15.81
N ALA A 625 -11.22 31.96 -16.38
CA ALA A 625 -11.64 33.14 -15.61
C ALA A 625 -12.97 32.90 -14.86
N GLY A 626 -13.93 32.23 -15.50
CA GLY A 626 -15.19 31.85 -14.86
C GLY A 626 -14.99 30.88 -13.69
N LEU A 627 -14.03 29.96 -13.81
CA LEU A 627 -13.68 29.03 -12.72
C LEU A 627 -13.00 29.72 -11.53
N LEU A 628 -12.23 30.80 -11.75
CA LEU A 628 -11.60 31.59 -10.67
C LEU A 628 -12.60 32.38 -9.81
N GLY A 629 -13.84 32.55 -10.28
CA GLY A 629 -14.89 33.32 -9.60
C GLY A 629 -16.00 32.48 -8.95
N ALA A 630 -15.86 31.15 -8.89
CA ALA A 630 -16.95 30.20 -8.64
C ALA A 630 -17.06 29.61 -7.20
#